data_AF-A0A5E4J555-F1
#
_entry.id   AF-A0A5E4J555-F1
#
_cell.length_a   1.000
_cell.length_b   1.000
_cell.length_c   1.000
_cell.angle_alpha   90.00
_cell.angle_beta   90.00
_cell.angle_gamma   90.00
#
_symmetry.space_group_name_H-M   'P 1'
#
loop_
_entity.id
_entity.type
_entity.pdbx_description
1 polymer ?
#
loop_
_entity_poly.entity_id
_entity_poly.type
_entity_poly.pdbx_seq_one_letter_code
_entity_poly.pdbx_strand_id
1 'polypeptide(L)'
;MAAFGQLDPKSWPTSWGGESYTYPNAYQEKNTTFNFEQSVQGNGYFMTYLYARAGNAELKNYAHGSGSINNEATLTYQHLNKTTHNVYSDYNDFEQNCIQFKEDNVMTYAPMRIAVGNGYYAANPLDYSSLLKEKTWAKNYRAGTSMHHEVEYAHALDKELEVNIKDLFNFTYDPELIGTGYTQMKINEDVTDGKAHIGVLQANENNAGNVAYDLKNPSNWYSGKQMWSSALKDPAVEIDEDYWGTYHIEKNMTLEVPYYLKLTKDDWLPCCFGGFADMNILDKKVFKSATGVFDCTCFKVPTKAQFPRETA
;
A
#
# COMPACT_ATOMS: atom_id res chain seq x y z
N MET A 1 0.09 -30.51 -20.81
CA MET A 1 0.44 -30.67 -19.38
C MET A 1 1.91 -31.05 -19.30
N ALA A 2 2.78 -30.06 -19.18
CA ALA A 2 4.20 -30.29 -18.94
C ALA A 2 4.46 -30.09 -17.44
N ALA A 3 4.93 -31.14 -16.78
CA ALA A 3 5.32 -31.11 -15.37
C ALA A 3 6.56 -30.22 -15.22
N PHE A 4 6.41 -29.07 -14.58
CA PHE A 4 7.55 -28.30 -14.09
C PHE A 4 8.12 -29.03 -12.88
N GLY A 5 9.39 -29.41 -12.98
CA GLY A 5 10.14 -30.00 -11.90
C GLY A 5 10.11 -29.10 -10.67
N GLN A 6 9.62 -29.66 -9.57
CA GLN A 6 9.61 -29.04 -8.26
C GLN A 6 11.06 -28.87 -7.80
N LEU A 7 11.58 -27.65 -7.93
CA LEU A 7 12.77 -27.25 -7.18
C LEU A 7 12.37 -27.23 -5.71
N ASP A 8 12.83 -28.24 -4.99
CA ASP A 8 12.62 -28.46 -3.56
C ASP A 8 13.17 -27.24 -2.79
N PRO A 9 12.32 -26.36 -2.23
CA PRO A 9 12.79 -25.22 -1.47
C PRO A 9 13.13 -25.75 -0.08
N LYS A 10 14.35 -26.27 0.08
CA LYS A 10 14.91 -26.51 1.40
C LYS A 10 14.83 -25.20 2.18
N SER A 11 13.85 -25.14 3.09
CA SER A 11 13.77 -24.34 4.30
C SER A 11 14.71 -23.13 4.33
N TRP A 12 14.22 -22.00 3.83
CA TRP A 12 14.84 -20.69 4.05
C TRP A 12 14.30 -20.10 5.37
N PRO A 13 15.12 -19.41 6.16
CA PRO A 13 14.78 -19.03 7.53
C PRO A 13 13.56 -18.14 7.62
N THR A 14 12.50 -18.69 8.19
CA THR A 14 11.35 -17.94 8.70
C THR A 14 11.53 -17.66 10.19
N SER A 15 12.61 -16.99 10.59
CA SER A 15 12.74 -16.56 11.98
C SER A 15 13.65 -15.35 12.18
N TRP A 16 13.04 -14.29 12.72
CA TRP A 16 13.73 -13.31 13.55
C TRP A 16 14.40 -14.06 14.71
N GLY A 17 15.74 -14.09 14.70
CA GLY A 17 16.56 -14.73 15.72
C GLY A 17 17.04 -16.13 15.33
N GLY A 18 18.22 -16.22 14.72
CA GLY A 18 18.94 -17.50 14.63
C GLY A 18 19.98 -17.62 13.53
N GLU A 19 19.77 -17.01 12.35
CA GLU A 19 20.57 -17.32 11.15
C GLU A 19 21.42 -16.16 10.60
N SER A 20 21.60 -15.08 11.36
CA SER A 20 22.38 -13.89 10.94
C SER A 20 23.88 -14.12 10.65
N TYR A 21 24.43 -15.31 10.84
CA TYR A 21 25.87 -15.53 10.73
C TYR A 21 26.37 -16.04 9.36
N THR A 22 25.49 -16.49 8.47
CA THR A 22 25.93 -17.10 7.19
C THR A 22 26.14 -16.07 6.08
N TYR A 23 25.41 -14.95 6.09
CA TYR A 23 25.51 -13.90 5.07
C TYR A 23 25.39 -12.49 5.69
N PRO A 24 26.47 -11.95 6.30
CA PRO A 24 26.42 -10.74 7.12
C PRO A 24 26.04 -9.46 6.35
N ASN A 25 26.04 -9.49 5.01
CA ASN A 25 25.70 -8.36 4.14
C ASN A 25 24.59 -8.71 3.13
N ALA A 26 23.81 -9.77 3.38
CA ALA A 26 22.76 -10.15 2.45
C ALA A 26 21.65 -9.08 2.41
N TYR A 27 21.15 -8.83 1.20
CA TYR A 27 19.88 -8.17 0.99
C TYR A 27 18.95 -9.09 0.21
N GLN A 28 17.66 -8.91 0.40
CA GLN A 28 16.64 -9.57 -0.39
C GLN A 28 15.79 -8.53 -1.09
N GLU A 29 15.67 -8.64 -2.40
CA GLU A 29 14.76 -7.84 -3.21
C GLU A 29 13.74 -8.75 -3.89
N LYS A 30 12.47 -8.41 -3.76
CA LYS A 30 11.36 -9.04 -4.49
C LYS A 30 10.64 -7.94 -5.23
N ASN A 31 10.66 -8.03 -6.56
CA ASN A 31 9.97 -7.08 -7.43
C ASN A 31 9.03 -7.87 -8.34
N THR A 32 7.73 -7.71 -8.14
CA THR A 32 6.69 -8.33 -8.96
C THR A 32 5.99 -7.25 -9.76
N THR A 33 6.01 -7.38 -11.08
CA THR A 33 5.35 -6.45 -12.00
C THR A 33 4.35 -7.19 -12.88
N PHE A 34 3.30 -6.48 -13.29
CA PHE A 34 2.34 -6.98 -14.26
C PHE A 34 1.82 -5.79 -15.08
N ASN A 35 1.79 -5.97 -16.40
CA ASN A 35 1.25 -5.00 -17.34
C ASN A 35 0.14 -5.68 -18.12
N PHE A 36 -0.97 -4.98 -18.28
CA PHE A 36 -2.13 -5.43 -19.02
C PHE A 36 -2.62 -4.31 -19.90
N GLU A 37 -2.89 -4.65 -21.15
CA GLU A 37 -3.46 -3.77 -22.16
C GLU A 37 -4.59 -4.55 -22.83
N GLN A 38 -5.73 -3.89 -23.01
CA GLN A 38 -6.93 -4.47 -23.57
C GLN A 38 -7.57 -3.47 -24.51
N SER A 39 -8.06 -3.99 -25.64
CA SER A 39 -8.99 -3.30 -26.53
C SER A 39 -10.07 -4.31 -26.90
N VAL A 40 -11.32 -4.01 -26.56
CA VAL A 40 -12.49 -4.85 -26.84
C VAL A 40 -13.57 -4.00 -27.48
N GLN A 41 -13.95 -4.40 -28.68
CA GLN A 41 -15.07 -3.83 -29.40
C GLN A 41 -16.04 -4.92 -29.82
N GLY A 42 -17.34 -4.69 -29.63
CA GLY A 42 -18.33 -5.63 -30.12
C GLY A 42 -19.75 -5.35 -29.63
N ASN A 43 -20.67 -6.20 -30.09
CA ASN A 43 -22.04 -6.24 -29.62
C ASN A 43 -22.28 -7.56 -28.91
N GLY A 44 -22.69 -7.50 -27.66
CA GLY A 44 -22.81 -8.70 -26.85
C GLY A 44 -23.19 -8.41 -25.40
N TYR A 45 -23.40 -9.50 -24.67
CA TYR A 45 -23.46 -9.45 -23.23
C TYR A 45 -22.00 -9.53 -22.77
N PHE A 46 -21.61 -8.61 -21.89
CA PHE A 46 -20.29 -8.60 -21.32
C PHE A 46 -20.39 -8.57 -19.80
N MET A 47 -19.38 -9.17 -19.19
CA MET A 47 -19.07 -9.04 -17.77
C MET A 47 -17.56 -9.09 -17.64
N THR A 48 -16.99 -8.09 -16.98
CA THR A 48 -15.56 -7.98 -16.72
C THR A 48 -15.34 -7.86 -15.22
N TYR A 49 -14.24 -8.46 -14.76
CA TYR A 49 -13.79 -8.34 -13.38
C TYR A 49 -12.28 -8.26 -13.37
N LEU A 50 -11.78 -7.18 -12.78
CA LEU A 50 -10.36 -6.93 -12.58
C LEU A 50 -10.10 -6.73 -11.09
N TYR A 51 -9.10 -7.44 -10.60
CA TYR A 51 -8.61 -7.31 -9.23
C TYR A 51 -7.08 -7.25 -9.23
N ALA A 52 -6.55 -6.22 -8.59
CA ALA A 52 -5.11 -6.06 -8.40
C ALA A 52 -4.83 -5.62 -6.97
N ARG A 53 -3.82 -6.23 -6.33
CA ARG A 53 -3.37 -5.84 -4.99
C ARG A 53 -1.85 -5.89 -4.86
N ALA A 54 -1.23 -4.72 -4.69
CA ALA A 54 0.19 -4.55 -4.46
C ALA A 54 0.37 -4.08 -3.02
N GLY A 55 0.70 -4.98 -2.09
CA GLY A 55 0.82 -4.65 -0.66
C GLY A 55 -0.41 -3.92 -0.11
N ASN A 56 -0.23 -2.62 0.18
CA ASN A 56 -1.26 -1.71 0.70
C ASN A 56 -2.17 -1.10 -0.37
N ALA A 57 -1.80 -1.14 -1.64
CA ALA A 57 -2.63 -0.67 -2.75
C ALA A 57 -3.56 -1.78 -3.24
N GLU A 58 -4.85 -1.49 -3.37
CA GLU A 58 -5.86 -2.40 -3.90
C GLU A 58 -6.75 -1.68 -4.92
N LEU A 59 -6.97 -2.33 -6.06
CA LEU A 59 -7.90 -1.93 -7.10
C LEU A 59 -8.87 -3.08 -7.39
N LYS A 60 -10.15 -2.74 -7.49
CA LYS A 60 -11.21 -3.60 -8.03
C LYS A 60 -11.96 -2.82 -9.09
N ASN A 61 -12.15 -3.41 -10.26
CA ASN A 61 -13.02 -2.90 -11.30
C ASN A 61 -13.95 -4.03 -11.75
N TYR A 62 -15.22 -3.72 -11.95
CA TYR A 62 -16.24 -4.66 -12.38
C TYR A 62 -17.20 -3.94 -13.31
N ALA A 63 -17.47 -4.53 -14.48
CA ALA A 63 -18.46 -4.01 -15.41
C ALA A 63 -19.37 -5.12 -15.92
N HIS A 64 -20.62 -4.81 -16.20
CA HIS A 64 -21.48 -5.68 -17.01
C HIS A 64 -22.55 -4.89 -17.76
N GLY A 65 -23.07 -5.50 -18.81
CA GLY A 65 -24.12 -4.91 -19.62
C GLY A 65 -24.44 -5.76 -20.84
N SER A 66 -25.51 -5.40 -21.53
CA SER A 66 -25.82 -5.90 -22.87
C SER A 66 -25.94 -4.74 -23.84
N GLY A 67 -25.32 -4.89 -25.01
CA GLY A 67 -25.42 -3.92 -26.10
C GLY A 67 -24.10 -3.79 -26.83
N SER A 68 -23.71 -2.58 -27.18
CA SER A 68 -22.42 -2.29 -27.79
C SER A 68 -21.41 -1.82 -26.74
N ILE A 69 -20.16 -2.28 -26.88
CA ILE A 69 -19.02 -1.85 -26.08
C ILE A 69 -17.84 -1.51 -27.00
N ASN A 70 -17.16 -0.43 -26.66
CA ASN A 70 -15.82 -0.09 -27.14
C ASN A 70 -15.00 0.30 -25.91
N ASN A 71 -14.12 -0.59 -25.46
CA ASN A 71 -13.38 -0.46 -24.21
C ASN A 71 -11.89 -0.60 -24.48
N GLU A 72 -11.12 0.37 -24.01
CA GLU A 72 -9.67 0.32 -23.93
C GLU A 72 -9.25 0.45 -22.48
N ALA A 73 -8.44 -0.50 -21.99
CA ALA A 73 -8.01 -0.52 -20.61
C ALA A 73 -6.51 -0.83 -20.52
N THR A 74 -5.83 -0.13 -19.61
CA THR A 74 -4.45 -0.41 -19.24
C THR A 74 -4.32 -0.53 -17.73
N LEU A 75 -3.56 -1.52 -17.27
CA LEU A 75 -3.22 -1.72 -15.86
C LEU A 75 -1.72 -1.93 -15.75
N THR A 76 -1.08 -1.10 -14.94
CA THR A 76 0.30 -1.28 -14.48
C THR A 76 0.29 -1.63 -13.00
N TYR A 77 0.97 -2.70 -12.66
CA TYR A 77 1.11 -3.22 -11.31
C TYR A 77 2.58 -3.34 -10.94
N GLN A 78 2.93 -2.92 -9.73
CA GLN A 78 4.24 -3.17 -9.13
C GLN A 78 4.12 -3.35 -7.62
N HIS A 79 4.72 -4.44 -7.13
CA HIS A 79 5.00 -4.66 -5.72
C HIS A 79 6.50 -4.92 -5.55
N LEU A 80 7.21 -3.98 -4.95
CA LEU A 80 8.62 -4.07 -4.67
C LEU A 80 8.84 -4.05 -3.16
N ASN A 81 9.57 -5.03 -2.67
CA ASN A 81 10.03 -5.10 -1.29
C ASN A 81 11.53 -5.41 -1.30
N LYS A 82 12.32 -4.52 -0.69
CA LYS A 82 13.75 -4.66 -0.50
C LYS A 82 14.04 -4.63 0.99
N THR A 83 14.75 -5.63 1.48
CA THR A 83 15.19 -5.71 2.88
C THR A 83 16.69 -5.82 2.96
N THR A 84 17.32 -5.06 3.85
CA THR A 84 18.78 -5.01 3.97
C THR A 84 19.21 -5.14 5.43
N HIS A 85 19.35 -6.34 5.97
CA HIS A 85 19.78 -6.54 7.36
C HIS A 85 21.28 -6.84 7.43
N ASN A 86 22.10 -5.80 7.21
CA ASN A 86 23.55 -5.90 7.24
C ASN A 86 24.08 -5.83 8.69
N VAL A 87 25.12 -6.61 9.01
CA VAL A 87 25.76 -6.66 10.34
C VAL A 87 26.62 -5.41 10.62
N TYR A 88 27.14 -4.77 9.57
CA TYR A 88 28.08 -3.65 9.65
C TYR A 88 27.57 -2.36 9.01
N SER A 89 26.30 -2.32 8.60
CA SER A 89 25.65 -1.16 8.01
C SER A 89 24.23 -1.07 8.54
N ASP A 90 23.76 0.17 8.62
CA ASP A 90 22.36 0.47 8.90
C ASP A 90 21.47 -0.29 7.93
N TYR A 91 20.41 -0.92 8.46
CA TYR A 91 19.36 -1.48 7.61
C TYR A 91 18.53 -0.36 6.97
N ASN A 92 17.99 -0.65 5.79
CA ASN A 92 17.13 0.20 4.98
C ASN A 92 16.15 -0.72 4.25
N ASP A 93 15.03 -0.97 4.92
CA ASP A 93 13.92 -1.73 4.36
C ASP A 93 13.01 -0.77 3.58
N PHE A 94 12.71 -1.15 2.34
CA PHE A 94 12.01 -0.32 1.38
C PHE A 94 10.87 -1.11 0.75
N GLU A 95 9.66 -0.54 0.82
CA GLU A 95 8.47 -1.10 0.20
C GLU A 95 7.87 -0.06 -0.75
N GLN A 96 7.57 -0.49 -1.98
CA GLN A 96 6.89 0.32 -2.98
C GLN A 96 5.75 -0.50 -3.58
N ASN A 97 4.55 0.06 -3.47
CA ASN A 97 3.31 -0.49 -3.99
C ASN A 97 2.74 0.50 -5.00
N CYS A 98 2.57 0.08 -6.25
CA CYS A 98 2.01 0.93 -7.31
C CYS A 98 0.96 0.16 -8.09
N ILE A 99 -0.21 0.77 -8.24
CA ILE A 99 -1.24 0.35 -9.20
C ILE A 99 -1.65 1.59 -9.99
N GLN A 100 -1.59 1.50 -11.30
CA GLN A 100 -2.13 2.51 -12.21
C GLN A 100 -3.11 1.83 -13.13
N PHE A 101 -4.33 2.36 -13.21
CA PHE A 101 -5.37 1.84 -14.08
C PHE A 101 -5.94 2.99 -14.90
N LYS A 102 -6.04 2.79 -16.20
CA LYS A 102 -6.71 3.72 -17.10
C LYS A 102 -7.71 2.95 -17.92
N GLU A 103 -8.88 3.53 -18.08
CA GLU A 103 -9.95 2.95 -18.86
C GLU A 103 -10.65 4.05 -19.63
N ASP A 104 -10.83 3.83 -20.92
CA ASP A 104 -11.67 4.61 -21.82
C ASP A 104 -12.76 3.66 -22.32
N ASN A 105 -14.01 3.97 -22.01
CA ASN A 105 -15.12 3.06 -22.21
C ASN A 105 -16.34 3.79 -22.77
N VAL A 106 -16.76 3.36 -23.97
CA VAL A 106 -18.00 3.80 -24.60
C VAL A 106 -18.94 2.61 -24.72
N MET A 107 -20.07 2.69 -24.03
CA MET A 107 -21.07 1.64 -23.93
C MET A 107 -22.45 2.19 -24.28
N THR A 108 -23.25 1.37 -24.97
CA THR A 108 -24.66 1.66 -25.21
C THR A 108 -25.48 0.41 -24.99
N TYR A 109 -26.49 0.52 -24.15
CA TYR A 109 -27.42 -0.54 -23.84
C TYR A 109 -28.24 -0.91 -25.07
N ALA A 110 -28.32 -2.21 -25.35
CA ALA A 110 -29.32 -2.78 -26.24
C ALA A 110 -29.66 -4.20 -25.77
N PRO A 111 -30.96 -4.55 -25.69
CA PRO A 111 -31.37 -5.93 -25.48
C PRO A 111 -30.81 -6.84 -26.58
N MET A 112 -30.48 -8.07 -26.23
CA MET A 112 -29.99 -9.03 -27.21
C MET A 112 -30.42 -10.46 -26.93
N ARG A 113 -30.37 -11.25 -28.00
CA ARG A 113 -30.75 -12.64 -28.01
C ARG A 113 -29.58 -13.49 -28.45
N ILE A 114 -29.16 -14.44 -27.61
CA ILE A 114 -28.07 -15.35 -27.94
C ILE A 114 -28.62 -16.76 -27.98
N ALA A 115 -28.58 -17.37 -29.17
CA ALA A 115 -28.82 -18.80 -29.31
C ALA A 115 -27.56 -19.55 -28.88
N VAL A 116 -27.70 -20.47 -27.93
CA VAL A 116 -26.56 -21.24 -27.39
C VAL A 116 -26.75 -22.71 -27.70
N GLY A 117 -25.79 -23.31 -28.42
CA GLY A 117 -25.79 -24.74 -28.73
C GLY A 117 -26.90 -25.17 -29.69
N ASN A 118 -27.26 -26.47 -29.62
CA ASN A 118 -28.29 -27.08 -30.46
C ASN A 118 -29.55 -27.43 -29.65
N GLY A 119 -30.66 -27.67 -30.33
CA GLY A 119 -31.90 -28.15 -29.71
C GLY A 119 -32.75 -27.01 -29.14
N TYR A 120 -33.22 -27.15 -27.90
CA TYR A 120 -34.19 -26.23 -27.30
C TYR A 120 -33.73 -24.76 -27.31
N TYR A 121 -32.46 -24.49 -27.00
CA TYR A 121 -31.89 -23.14 -26.94
C TYR A 121 -31.46 -22.57 -28.30
N ALA A 122 -31.49 -23.39 -29.36
CA ALA A 122 -31.41 -22.89 -30.74
C ALA A 122 -32.76 -22.34 -31.20
N ALA A 123 -33.86 -22.94 -30.75
CA ALA A 123 -35.22 -22.48 -31.05
C ALA A 123 -35.75 -21.44 -30.04
N ASN A 124 -35.17 -21.37 -28.84
CA ASN A 124 -35.51 -20.43 -27.77
C ASN A 124 -34.23 -19.73 -27.27
N PRO A 125 -33.76 -18.68 -27.97
CA PRO A 125 -32.58 -17.92 -27.58
C PRO A 125 -32.70 -17.32 -26.17
N LEU A 126 -31.56 -17.13 -25.52
CA LEU A 126 -31.48 -16.45 -24.23
C LEU A 126 -31.59 -14.94 -24.43
N ASP A 127 -32.51 -14.31 -23.71
CA ASP A 127 -32.73 -12.87 -23.71
C ASP A 127 -31.85 -12.21 -22.64
N TYR A 128 -30.97 -11.31 -23.07
CA TYR A 128 -30.16 -10.47 -22.21
C TYR A 128 -30.64 -9.01 -22.33
N SER A 129 -31.13 -8.47 -21.23
CA SER A 129 -31.58 -7.08 -21.10
C SER A 129 -30.93 -6.45 -19.85
N SER A 130 -29.61 -6.59 -19.75
CA SER A 130 -28.84 -6.05 -18.63
C SER A 130 -28.49 -4.60 -18.93
N LEU A 131 -29.04 -3.68 -18.14
CA LEU A 131 -28.58 -2.29 -18.13
C LEU A 131 -27.09 -2.22 -17.77
N LEU A 132 -26.46 -1.12 -18.17
CA LEU A 132 -25.03 -0.92 -17.96
C LEU A 132 -24.76 -0.66 -16.48
N LYS A 133 -23.75 -1.35 -15.97
CA LYS A 133 -23.20 -1.11 -14.64
C LYS A 133 -21.70 -1.21 -14.68
N GLU A 134 -21.04 -0.28 -14.02
CA GLU A 134 -19.62 -0.34 -13.75
C GLU A 134 -19.33 0.11 -12.32
N LYS A 135 -18.35 -0.52 -11.67
CA LYS A 135 -17.96 -0.22 -10.31
C LYS A 135 -16.45 -0.32 -10.15
N THR A 136 -15.83 0.75 -9.69
CA THR A 136 -14.40 0.82 -9.40
C THR A 136 -14.15 1.20 -7.94
N TRP A 137 -13.32 0.41 -7.25
CA TRP A 137 -12.77 0.71 -5.92
C TRP A 137 -11.26 0.82 -5.98
N ALA A 138 -10.76 1.93 -5.43
CA ALA A 138 -9.36 2.17 -5.18
C ALA A 138 -9.15 2.30 -3.67
N LYS A 139 -8.23 1.54 -3.09
CA LYS A 139 -7.92 1.59 -1.66
C LYS A 139 -6.42 1.65 -1.43
N ASN A 140 -6.01 2.47 -0.46
CA ASN A 140 -4.67 2.40 0.10
C ASN A 140 -4.78 2.17 1.61
N TYR A 141 -4.50 0.94 2.04
CA TYR A 141 -4.70 0.49 3.41
C TYR A 141 -3.79 1.20 4.41
N ARG A 142 -2.54 1.54 4.04
CA ARG A 142 -1.59 2.26 4.91
C ARG A 142 -1.91 3.75 4.96
N ALA A 143 -2.29 4.35 3.84
CA ALA A 143 -2.75 5.73 3.84
C ALA A 143 -4.10 5.91 4.57
N GLY A 144 -4.89 4.83 4.69
CA GLY A 144 -6.24 4.90 5.23
C GLY A 144 -7.20 5.62 4.29
N THR A 145 -7.01 5.48 2.97
CA THR A 145 -7.79 6.17 1.94
C THR A 145 -8.57 5.18 1.07
N SER A 146 -9.74 5.59 0.59
CA SER A 146 -10.46 4.88 -0.46
C SER A 146 -11.25 5.81 -1.36
N MET A 147 -11.34 5.46 -2.64
CA MET A 147 -12.20 6.11 -3.63
C MET A 147 -13.08 5.04 -4.29
N HIS A 148 -14.35 5.38 -4.46
CA HIS A 148 -15.39 4.56 -5.06
C HIS A 148 -16.06 5.34 -6.18
N HIS A 149 -16.17 4.71 -7.34
CA HIS A 149 -16.99 5.19 -8.44
C HIS A 149 -17.90 4.04 -8.88
N GLU A 150 -19.18 4.31 -9.09
CA GLU A 150 -20.15 3.32 -9.53
C GLU A 150 -21.20 3.97 -10.43
N VAL A 151 -21.37 3.42 -11.62
CA VAL A 151 -22.50 3.72 -12.51
C VAL A 151 -23.41 2.51 -12.55
N GLU A 152 -24.72 2.71 -12.41
CA GLU A 152 -25.72 1.65 -12.49
C GLU A 152 -26.90 2.07 -13.37
N TYR A 153 -27.59 1.07 -13.92
CA TYR A 153 -28.83 1.23 -14.67
C TYR A 153 -28.74 2.14 -15.90
N ALA A 154 -27.54 2.44 -16.39
CA ALA A 154 -27.35 3.38 -17.49
C ALA A 154 -27.73 2.78 -18.85
N HIS A 155 -28.26 3.63 -19.72
CA HIS A 155 -28.57 3.28 -21.12
C HIS A 155 -27.42 3.62 -22.07
N ALA A 156 -26.61 4.62 -21.74
CA ALA A 156 -25.33 4.86 -22.39
C ALA A 156 -24.34 5.39 -21.35
N LEU A 157 -23.07 5.01 -21.52
CA LEU A 157 -21.95 5.49 -20.72
C LEU A 157 -20.78 5.77 -21.66
N ASP A 158 -20.32 7.01 -21.68
CA ASP A 158 -19.02 7.39 -22.23
C ASP A 158 -18.16 7.82 -21.04
N LYS A 159 -17.00 7.20 -20.83
CA LYS A 159 -16.24 7.36 -19.59
C LYS A 159 -14.75 7.18 -19.81
N GLU A 160 -14.00 8.19 -19.39
CA GLU A 160 -12.57 8.14 -19.14
C GLU A 160 -12.33 8.08 -17.63
N LEU A 161 -11.62 7.05 -17.17
CA LEU A 161 -11.28 6.81 -15.78
C LEU A 161 -9.77 6.62 -15.64
N GLU A 162 -9.12 7.41 -14.79
CA GLU A 162 -7.72 7.21 -14.40
C GLU A 162 -7.64 7.03 -12.88
N VAL A 163 -7.05 5.91 -12.45
CA VAL A 163 -6.80 5.59 -11.04
C VAL A 163 -5.32 5.40 -10.80
N ASN A 164 -4.77 6.10 -9.82
CA ASN A 164 -3.38 5.98 -9.40
C ASN A 164 -3.32 5.72 -7.89
N ILE A 165 -2.80 4.56 -7.50
CA ILE A 165 -2.61 4.18 -6.10
C ILE A 165 -1.12 3.89 -5.89
N LYS A 166 -0.46 4.68 -5.04
CA LYS A 166 0.95 4.49 -4.71
C LYS A 166 1.14 4.49 -3.21
N ASP A 167 2.01 3.64 -2.70
CA ASP A 167 2.46 3.65 -1.32
C ASP A 167 3.95 3.36 -1.30
N LEU A 168 4.72 4.35 -0.87
CA LEU A 168 6.18 4.29 -0.78
C LEU A 168 6.57 4.35 0.68
N PHE A 169 7.37 3.40 1.15
CA PHE A 169 7.71 3.27 2.56
C PHE A 169 9.17 2.88 2.74
N ASN A 170 9.85 3.55 3.65
CA ASN A 170 11.25 3.36 3.97
C ASN A 170 11.42 3.27 5.50
N PHE A 171 12.22 2.32 5.96
CA PHE A 171 12.52 2.07 7.37
C PHE A 171 14.01 1.84 7.60
N THR A 172 14.63 2.64 8.47
CA THR A 172 16.09 2.65 8.69
C THR A 172 16.51 2.23 10.11
N TYR A 173 17.82 2.00 10.30
CA TYR A 173 18.44 1.52 11.56
C TYR A 173 18.27 2.44 12.77
N ASP A 174 18.41 3.76 12.58
CA ASP A 174 18.13 4.77 13.60
C ASP A 174 16.67 5.19 13.47
N PRO A 175 15.73 4.49 14.13
CA PRO A 175 14.48 4.08 13.49
C PRO A 175 13.71 5.26 12.89
N GLU A 176 13.94 5.51 11.61
CA GLU A 176 13.30 6.57 10.85
C GLU A 176 12.39 5.89 9.83
N LEU A 177 11.11 6.21 9.94
CA LEU A 177 10.04 5.74 9.09
C LEU A 177 9.63 6.92 8.22
N ILE A 178 9.80 6.75 6.92
CA ILE A 178 9.47 7.79 5.94
C ILE A 178 8.63 7.15 4.87
N GLY A 179 7.57 7.83 4.47
CA GLY A 179 6.94 7.50 3.21
C GLY A 179 5.69 8.29 2.92
N THR A 180 5.03 7.90 1.84
CA THR A 180 3.93 8.65 1.26
C THR A 180 2.93 7.70 0.64
N GLY A 181 1.70 7.78 1.15
CA GLY A 181 0.53 7.18 0.52
C GLY A 181 -0.11 8.17 -0.45
N TYR A 182 -0.43 7.71 -1.66
CA TYR A 182 -1.08 8.50 -2.70
C TYR A 182 -2.25 7.71 -3.27
N THR A 183 -3.41 8.35 -3.40
CA THR A 183 -4.59 7.78 -4.05
C THR A 183 -5.26 8.86 -4.86
N GLN A 184 -5.40 8.63 -6.16
CA GLN A 184 -6.05 9.54 -7.08
C GLN A 184 -7.05 8.78 -7.95
N MET A 185 -8.16 9.43 -8.23
CA MET A 185 -9.16 8.99 -9.19
C MET A 185 -9.62 10.23 -9.99
N LYS A 186 -9.47 10.16 -11.31
CA LYS A 186 -10.00 11.14 -12.24
C LYS A 186 -11.10 10.48 -13.06
N ILE A 187 -12.21 11.17 -13.16
CA ILE A 187 -13.43 10.72 -13.83
C ILE A 187 -13.84 11.82 -14.79
N ASN A 188 -14.07 11.46 -16.03
CA ASN A 188 -14.74 12.29 -17.03
C ASN A 188 -15.76 11.38 -17.71
N GLU A 189 -17.05 11.58 -17.43
CA GLU A 189 -18.10 10.68 -17.91
C GLU A 189 -19.38 11.39 -18.33
N ASP A 190 -20.03 10.83 -19.35
CA ASP A 190 -21.39 11.14 -19.76
C ASP A 190 -22.29 9.93 -19.51
N VAL A 191 -23.19 10.08 -18.55
CA VAL A 191 -24.16 9.05 -18.17
C VAL A 191 -25.51 9.43 -18.77
N THR A 192 -26.15 8.51 -19.51
CA THR A 192 -27.49 8.69 -20.05
C THR A 192 -28.49 7.76 -19.36
N ASP A 193 -29.51 8.35 -18.72
CA ASP A 193 -30.59 7.66 -18.01
C ASP A 193 -30.06 6.54 -17.10
N GLY A 194 -29.28 6.93 -16.09
CA GLY A 194 -28.65 6.03 -15.13
C GLY A 194 -28.42 6.68 -13.76
N LYS A 195 -27.78 5.93 -12.87
CA LYS A 195 -27.32 6.40 -11.57
C LYS A 195 -25.79 6.44 -11.57
N ALA A 196 -25.19 7.53 -11.11
CA ALA A 196 -23.76 7.60 -10.80
C ALA A 196 -23.55 7.88 -9.31
N HIS A 197 -22.59 7.20 -8.71
CA HIS A 197 -22.22 7.33 -7.31
C HIS A 197 -20.71 7.53 -7.19
N ILE A 198 -20.30 8.55 -6.44
CA ILE A 198 -18.90 8.87 -6.18
C ILE A 198 -18.69 8.98 -4.68
N GLY A 199 -17.81 8.14 -4.14
CA GLY A 199 -17.44 8.09 -2.74
C GLY A 199 -15.95 8.32 -2.53
N VAL A 200 -15.58 9.14 -1.54
CA VAL A 200 -14.20 9.33 -1.11
C VAL A 200 -14.14 9.26 0.40
N LEU A 201 -13.19 8.49 0.93
CA LEU A 201 -12.93 8.38 2.36
C LEU A 201 -11.44 8.54 2.65
N GLN A 202 -11.13 9.32 3.69
CA GLN A 202 -9.81 9.43 4.29
C GLN A 202 -9.92 9.28 5.81
N ALA A 203 -9.09 8.41 6.39
CA ALA A 203 -8.97 8.27 7.83
C ALA A 203 -8.49 9.57 8.49
N ASN A 204 -8.91 9.81 9.74
CA ASN A 204 -8.36 10.90 10.54
C ASN A 204 -6.85 10.77 10.81
N GLU A 205 -6.24 11.83 11.32
CA GLU A 205 -4.80 11.91 11.62
C GLU A 205 -4.30 10.82 12.60
N ASN A 206 -5.17 10.34 13.48
CA ASN A 206 -4.81 9.28 14.45
C ASN A 206 -4.61 7.92 13.78
N ASN A 207 -5.16 7.73 12.58
CA ASN A 207 -5.22 6.45 11.90
C ASN A 207 -4.63 6.47 10.49
N ALA A 208 -4.54 7.62 9.83
CA ALA A 208 -3.91 7.78 8.52
C ALA A 208 -2.38 7.64 8.63
N GLY A 209 -1.77 6.78 7.81
CA GLY A 209 -0.31 6.58 7.83
C GLY A 209 0.22 6.01 9.13
N ASN A 210 -0.64 5.51 10.02
CA ASN A 210 -0.26 4.99 11.32
C ASN A 210 0.52 3.67 11.16
N VAL A 211 1.84 3.81 11.14
CA VAL A 211 2.78 2.76 11.46
C VAL A 211 2.77 2.57 12.96
N ALA A 212 1.93 1.65 13.42
CA ALA A 212 1.88 1.35 14.83
C ALA A 212 3.17 0.61 15.26
N TYR A 213 4.20 1.39 15.51
CA TYR A 213 5.29 1.01 16.39
C TYR A 213 4.80 1.36 17.78
N ASP A 214 4.29 0.37 18.53
CA ASP A 214 4.07 0.57 19.95
C ASP A 214 5.44 0.83 20.60
N LEU A 215 5.73 2.10 20.86
CA LEU A 215 6.93 2.58 21.55
C LEU A 215 7.15 1.89 22.91
N LYS A 216 6.13 1.24 23.47
CA LYS A 216 6.19 0.48 24.71
C LYS A 216 6.32 -1.03 24.50
N ASN A 217 5.91 -1.56 23.34
CA ASN A 217 6.07 -2.98 22.96
C ASN A 217 6.38 -3.12 21.47
N PRO A 218 7.66 -3.16 21.07
CA PRO A 218 8.09 -3.29 19.68
C PRO A 218 7.67 -4.62 18.99
N SER A 219 6.96 -5.51 19.70
CA SER A 219 6.40 -6.76 19.19
C SER A 219 4.96 -6.66 18.66
N ASN A 220 4.25 -5.55 18.92
CA ASN A 220 2.87 -5.37 18.48
C ASN A 220 2.82 -4.64 17.14
N TRP A 221 3.02 -5.40 16.05
CA TRP A 221 2.68 -4.91 14.71
C TRP A 221 1.16 -4.77 14.62
N TYR A 222 0.66 -3.59 14.30
CA TYR A 222 -0.76 -3.46 14.00
C TYR A 222 -0.97 -3.83 12.54
N SER A 223 -1.69 -4.92 12.32
CA SER A 223 -2.13 -5.31 10.99
C SER A 223 -3.02 -4.21 10.40
N GLY A 224 -2.75 -3.79 9.16
CA GLY A 224 -3.51 -2.76 8.42
C GLY A 224 -5.03 -2.97 8.33
N LYS A 225 -5.55 -4.11 8.82
CA LYS A 225 -6.99 -4.32 9.10
C LYS A 225 -7.57 -3.31 10.09
N GLN A 226 -6.79 -2.79 11.05
CA GLN A 226 -7.29 -1.81 12.02
C GLN A 226 -7.53 -0.42 11.38
N MET A 227 -6.68 -0.03 10.42
CA MET A 227 -6.72 1.29 9.75
C MET A 227 -7.94 1.50 8.85
N TRP A 228 -8.46 0.44 8.23
CA TRP A 228 -9.72 0.49 7.48
C TRP A 228 -10.93 0.75 8.40
N SER A 229 -10.96 0.09 9.57
CA SER A 229 -12.09 0.21 10.48
C SER A 229 -12.18 1.59 11.15
N SER A 230 -11.06 2.31 11.20
CA SER A 230 -11.01 3.69 11.70
C SER A 230 -11.50 4.72 10.70
N ALA A 231 -11.20 4.58 9.40
CA ALA A 231 -11.68 5.54 8.39
C ALA A 231 -13.21 5.61 8.32
N LEU A 232 -13.89 4.47 8.49
CA LEU A 232 -15.35 4.41 8.54
C LEU A 232 -15.97 4.91 9.86
N LYS A 233 -15.18 4.93 10.94
CA LYS A 233 -15.68 5.35 12.27
C LYS A 233 -15.41 6.82 12.56
N ASP A 234 -14.32 7.35 12.02
CA ASP A 234 -13.85 8.71 12.26
C ASP A 234 -13.05 9.20 11.03
N PRO A 235 -13.74 9.54 9.92
CA PRO A 235 -13.11 10.07 8.72
C PRO A 235 -12.67 11.52 8.93
N ALA A 236 -11.49 11.88 8.39
CA ALA A 236 -11.14 13.29 8.20
C ALA A 236 -11.79 13.88 6.94
N VAL A 237 -11.98 13.05 5.91
CA VAL A 237 -12.65 13.44 4.66
C VAL A 237 -13.64 12.35 4.28
N GLU A 238 -14.89 12.74 4.06
CA GLU A 238 -15.95 11.90 3.54
C GLU A 238 -16.69 12.69 2.45
N ILE A 239 -16.69 12.16 1.24
CA ILE A 239 -17.49 12.66 0.11
C ILE A 239 -18.39 11.52 -0.31
N ASP A 240 -19.67 11.80 -0.44
CA ASP A 240 -20.67 10.86 -0.92
C ASP A 240 -21.66 11.62 -1.81
N GLU A 241 -21.61 11.35 -3.10
CA GLU A 241 -22.40 12.04 -4.12
C GLU A 241 -23.17 11.01 -4.96
N ASP A 242 -24.48 11.20 -5.10
CA ASP A 242 -25.36 10.41 -5.96
C ASP A 242 -26.01 11.31 -7.02
N TYR A 243 -25.96 10.89 -8.29
CA TYR A 243 -26.59 11.55 -9.44
C TYR A 243 -27.55 10.57 -10.12
N TRP A 244 -28.73 11.05 -10.54
CA TRP A 244 -29.81 10.22 -11.10
C TRP A 244 -30.45 10.84 -12.34
N GLY A 245 -30.22 10.27 -13.52
CA GLY A 245 -30.72 10.79 -14.79
C GLY A 245 -29.60 10.87 -15.82
N THR A 246 -29.58 11.97 -16.59
CA THR A 246 -28.56 12.23 -17.61
C THR A 246 -27.63 13.34 -17.13
N TYR A 247 -26.35 13.03 -16.95
CA TYR A 247 -25.35 13.94 -16.41
C TYR A 247 -24.02 13.80 -17.13
N HIS A 248 -23.34 14.94 -17.26
CA HIS A 248 -21.92 15.02 -17.49
C HIS A 248 -21.23 15.22 -16.15
N ILE A 249 -20.22 14.40 -15.82
CA ILE A 249 -19.52 14.42 -14.54
C ILE A 249 -18.01 14.46 -14.80
N GLU A 250 -17.38 15.54 -14.36
CA GLU A 250 -15.92 15.69 -14.36
C GLU A 250 -15.42 15.87 -12.92
N LYS A 251 -14.54 14.98 -12.46
CA LYS A 251 -13.97 14.99 -11.11
C LYS A 251 -12.50 14.62 -11.15
N ASN A 252 -11.68 15.38 -10.43
CA ASN A 252 -10.28 15.05 -10.19
C ASN A 252 -10.03 15.06 -8.68
N MET A 253 -9.91 13.86 -8.10
CA MET A 253 -9.81 13.66 -6.66
C MET A 253 -8.44 13.09 -6.36
N THR A 254 -7.72 13.71 -5.42
CA THR A 254 -6.37 13.27 -5.01
C THR A 254 -6.25 13.37 -3.49
N LEU A 255 -5.78 12.29 -2.88
CA LEU A 255 -5.44 12.20 -1.47
C LEU A 255 -3.97 11.83 -1.33
N GLU A 256 -3.23 12.64 -0.57
CA GLU A 256 -1.83 12.42 -0.27
C GLU A 256 -1.63 12.41 1.25
N VAL A 257 -1.00 11.35 1.74
CA VAL A 257 -0.78 11.10 3.17
C VAL A 257 0.71 10.84 3.38
N PRO A 258 1.52 11.89 3.59
CA PRO A 258 2.91 11.72 4.01
C PRO A 258 2.94 11.22 5.46
N TYR A 259 3.87 10.31 5.76
CA TYR A 259 4.10 9.81 7.10
C TYR A 259 5.60 9.88 7.44
N TYR A 260 5.89 10.37 8.64
CA TYR A 260 7.22 10.57 9.17
C TYR A 260 7.25 10.22 10.66
N LEU A 261 8.13 9.30 11.05
CA LEU A 261 8.40 9.02 12.46
C LEU A 261 9.90 8.81 12.63
N LYS A 262 10.51 9.59 13.52
CA LYS A 262 11.91 9.39 13.92
C LYS A 262 11.97 8.96 15.37
N LEU A 263 12.50 7.78 15.59
CA LEU A 263 12.73 7.20 16.91
C LEU A 263 14.22 7.33 17.22
N THR A 264 14.57 8.30 18.04
CA THR A 264 15.93 8.44 18.54
C THR A 264 16.09 7.57 19.79
N LYS A 265 17.13 6.73 19.83
CA LYS A 265 17.62 6.17 21.09
C LYS A 265 18.64 7.13 21.69
N ASP A 266 18.69 7.20 23.02
CA ASP A 266 19.79 7.88 23.68
C ASP A 266 21.08 7.14 23.38
N ASP A 267 22.11 7.86 22.94
CA ASP A 267 23.45 7.30 22.76
C ASP A 267 23.95 6.75 24.10
N TRP A 268 24.24 5.45 24.13
CA TRP A 268 24.64 4.77 25.35
C TRP A 268 26.10 5.12 25.71
N LEU A 269 26.23 6.01 26.70
CA LEU A 269 27.43 6.34 27.48
C LEU A 269 28.71 6.65 26.67
N PRO A 270 28.96 7.93 26.31
CA PRO A 270 30.33 8.37 26.20
C PRO A 270 30.90 8.37 27.62
N CYS A 271 31.95 7.58 27.89
CA CYS A 271 32.59 7.38 29.21
C CYS A 271 33.18 8.65 29.87
N CYS A 272 32.73 9.83 29.46
CA CYS A 272 33.17 11.13 29.93
C CYS A 272 32.06 12.09 30.40
N PHE A 273 30.81 11.63 30.47
CA PHE A 273 29.67 12.41 30.97
C PHE A 273 29.07 11.75 32.21
N GLY A 274 29.72 11.87 33.37
CA GLY A 274 29.18 11.57 34.71
C GLY A 274 28.69 10.13 35.01
N GLY A 275 28.83 9.19 34.08
CA GLY A 275 28.56 7.76 34.28
C GLY A 275 27.11 7.47 34.64
N PHE A 276 26.88 6.60 35.64
CA PHE A 276 25.52 6.23 36.08
C PHE A 276 24.65 7.42 36.49
N ALA A 277 25.24 8.51 36.96
CA ALA A 277 24.51 9.70 37.42
C ALA A 277 23.86 10.47 36.26
N ASP A 278 24.39 10.39 35.05
CA ASP A 278 23.90 11.12 33.88
C ASP A 278 23.02 10.25 32.96
N MET A 279 22.83 8.98 33.31
CA MET A 279 21.91 8.08 32.61
C MET A 279 20.44 8.55 32.71
N ASN A 280 19.64 8.25 31.69
CA ASN A 280 18.21 8.54 31.71
C ASN A 280 17.48 7.74 32.83
N ILE A 281 16.27 8.17 33.16
CA ILE A 281 15.50 7.60 34.28
C ILE A 281 15.09 6.14 34.03
N LEU A 282 14.83 5.77 32.78
CA LEU A 282 14.42 4.41 32.42
C LEU A 282 15.58 3.42 32.59
N ASP A 283 16.77 3.80 32.17
CA ASP A 283 17.98 2.98 32.29
C ASP A 283 18.40 2.85 33.76
N LYS A 284 18.37 3.95 34.53
CA LYS A 284 18.58 3.90 35.99
C LYS A 284 17.63 2.94 36.69
N LYS A 285 16.37 2.84 36.23
CA LYS A 285 15.35 1.96 36.78
C LYS A 285 15.60 0.48 36.44
N VAL A 286 16.21 0.19 35.29
CA VAL A 286 16.60 -1.18 34.89
C VAL A 286 17.86 -1.61 35.62
N PHE A 287 18.88 -0.74 35.65
CA PHE A 287 20.19 -1.08 36.21
C PHE A 287 20.31 -0.89 37.72
N LYS A 288 19.33 -0.22 38.36
CA LYS A 288 18.99 -0.07 39.81
C LYS A 288 20.10 0.29 40.82
N SER A 289 21.36 -0.06 40.56
CA SER A 289 22.51 0.06 41.46
C SER A 289 23.87 -0.16 40.75
N ALA A 290 23.93 -0.21 39.42
CA ALA A 290 25.17 -0.45 38.65
C ALA A 290 26.16 0.74 38.65
N THR A 291 26.16 1.57 39.69
CA THR A 291 27.02 2.75 39.83
C THR A 291 28.51 2.42 39.73
N GLY A 292 28.93 1.25 40.23
CA GLY A 292 30.32 0.79 40.15
C GLY A 292 30.72 0.11 38.83
N VAL A 293 29.76 -0.21 37.95
CA VAL A 293 30.03 -0.75 36.60
C VAL A 293 30.16 0.40 35.60
N PHE A 294 29.40 1.47 35.81
CA PHE A 294 29.40 2.68 35.00
C PHE A 294 30.07 3.85 35.74
N ASP A 295 31.28 3.61 36.26
CA ASP A 295 32.13 4.65 36.84
C ASP A 295 33.02 5.25 35.75
N CYS A 296 32.47 6.23 35.05
CA CYS A 296 33.11 6.89 33.93
C CYS A 296 34.13 7.94 34.42
N THR A 297 35.30 7.50 34.92
CA THR A 297 36.42 8.41 35.15
C THR A 297 37.15 8.66 33.83
N CYS A 298 36.98 9.83 33.22
CA CYS A 298 37.78 10.22 32.05
C CYS A 298 39.28 10.06 32.33
N PHE A 299 40.04 9.66 31.31
CA PHE A 299 41.49 9.80 31.33
C PHE A 299 41.87 11.25 31.63
N LYS A 300 42.42 11.50 32.82
CA LYS A 300 43.03 12.78 33.15
C LYS A 300 44.45 12.77 32.61
N VAL A 301 44.74 13.66 31.66
CA VAL A 301 46.10 13.84 31.15
C VAL A 301 47.03 14.10 32.34
N PRO A 302 48.04 13.25 32.58
CA PRO A 302 48.96 13.47 33.68
C PRO A 302 49.74 14.77 33.45
N THR A 303 49.81 15.63 34.46
CA THR A 303 50.57 16.90 34.42
C THR A 303 52.08 16.72 34.34
N LYS A 304 52.58 15.48 34.44
CA LYS A 304 53.99 15.12 34.31
C LYS A 304 54.11 13.87 33.45
N ALA A 305 55.04 13.88 32.49
CA ALA A 305 55.38 12.70 31.72
C ALA A 305 55.83 11.57 32.67
N GLN A 306 55.31 10.36 32.45
CA GLN A 306 55.63 9.18 33.28
C GLN A 306 57.07 8.68 33.08
N PHE A 307 57.76 9.19 32.06
CA PHE A 307 59.16 8.93 31.80
C PHE A 307 59.92 10.26 31.82
N PRO A 308 60.77 10.52 32.83
CA PRO A 308 61.71 11.63 32.76
C PRO A 308 62.67 11.40 31.58
N ARG A 309 63.05 12.47 30.87
CA ARG A 309 64.19 12.38 29.94
C ARG A 309 65.41 11.96 30.75
N GLU A 310 66.04 10.86 30.38
CA GLU A 310 67.43 10.63 30.75
C GLU A 310 68.24 11.79 30.19
N THR A 311 68.71 12.65 31.08
CA THR A 311 69.74 13.63 30.74
C THR A 311 71.01 12.84 30.49
N ALA A 312 71.46 12.82 29.24
CA ALA A 312 72.79 12.36 28.86
C ALA A 312 73.88 13.16 29.58
#